data_AF-A0A482VMQ2-F1
#
_entry.id   AF-A0A482VMQ2-F1
#
_cell.length_a   1.000
_cell.length_b   1.000
_cell.length_c   1.000
_cell.angle_alpha   90.00
_cell.angle_beta   90.00
_cell.angle_gamma   90.00
#
_symmetry.space_group_name_H-M   'P 1'
#
loop_
_entity.id
_entity.type
_entity.pdbx_description
1 polymer ?
#
loop_
_entity_poly.entity_id
_entity_poly.type
_entity_poly.pdbx_seq_one_letter_code
_entity_poly.pdbx_strand_id
1 'polypeptide(L)' 'MTDGQSNGEVPKFVAPVIQDNPTGWGPCEMPDQFKDMPYQPFSKGDRLGKISDWTGAAFQDKKYAIY' A
#
# COMPACT_ATOMS: atom_id res chain seq x y z
N MET A 1 -28.80 -10.52 -43.02
CA MET A 1 -27.53 -9.88 -42.61
C MET A 1 -27.63 -9.72 -41.10
N THR A 2 -26.73 -10.37 -40.38
CA THR A 2 -26.80 -10.55 -38.92
C THR A 2 -26.50 -9.22 -38.23
N ASP A 3 -27.48 -8.67 -37.52
CA ASP A 3 -27.25 -7.55 -36.62
C ASP A 3 -26.22 -7.97 -35.57
N GLY A 4 -25.05 -7.34 -35.61
CA GLY A 4 -23.99 -7.56 -34.66
C GLY A 4 -24.48 -7.20 -33.27
N GLN A 5 -24.71 -8.21 -32.43
CA GLN A 5 -24.94 -8.05 -31.01
C GLN A 5 -23.70 -7.38 -30.41
N SER A 6 -23.73 -6.06 -30.28
CA SER A 6 -22.88 -5.41 -29.28
C SER A 6 -23.36 -5.95 -27.94
N ASN A 7 -22.53 -6.76 -27.29
CA ASN A 7 -22.69 -7.08 -25.88
C ASN A 7 -22.54 -5.74 -25.12
N GLY A 8 -23.62 -4.96 -25.08
CA GLY A 8 -23.70 -3.66 -24.47
C GLY A 8 -23.67 -3.83 -22.97
N GLU A 9 -22.47 -4.04 -22.42
CA GLU A 9 -22.26 -4.01 -20.99
C GLU A 9 -22.50 -2.57 -20.53
N VAL A 10 -23.72 -2.33 -20.04
CA VAL A 10 -24.06 -1.08 -19.37
C VAL A 10 -23.17 -0.95 -18.12
N PRO A 11 -22.65 0.25 -17.82
CA PRO A 11 -21.81 0.45 -16.64
C PRO A 11 -22.59 0.05 -15.39
N LYS A 12 -22.04 -0.95 -14.67
CA LYS A 12 -22.67 -1.51 -13.47
C LYS A 12 -22.13 -0.83 -12.23
N PHE A 13 -23.02 -0.28 -11.42
CA PHE A 13 -22.69 0.10 -10.05
C PHE A 13 -22.71 -1.15 -9.16
N VAL A 14 -21.61 -1.40 -8.46
CA VAL A 14 -21.52 -2.41 -7.41
C VAL A 14 -21.43 -1.67 -6.08
N ALA A 15 -22.37 -1.95 -5.18
CA ALA A 15 -22.36 -1.34 -3.86
C ALA A 15 -21.06 -1.76 -3.11
N PRO A 16 -20.35 -0.81 -2.50
CA PRO A 16 -19.16 -1.14 -1.71
C PRO A 16 -19.55 -1.89 -0.44
N VAL A 17 -18.65 -2.74 0.03
CA VAL A 17 -18.79 -3.39 1.34
C VAL A 17 -18.53 -2.35 2.43
N ILE A 18 -19.44 -2.24 3.40
CA ILE A 18 -19.37 -1.31 4.53
C ILE A 18 -19.20 -2.11 5.82
N GLN A 19 -18.31 -1.66 6.69
CA GLN A 19 -18.13 -2.22 8.03
C GLN A 19 -19.26 -1.80 8.96
N ASP A 20 -19.83 -2.74 9.70
CA ASP A 20 -20.86 -2.47 10.70
C ASP A 20 -20.26 -2.48 12.12
N ASN A 21 -20.67 -1.51 12.95
CA ASN A 21 -20.20 -1.35 14.32
C ASN A 21 -21.42 -1.04 15.23
N PRO A 22 -22.16 -2.07 15.67
CA PRO A 22 -23.45 -1.87 16.34
C PRO A 22 -23.33 -1.21 17.72
N THR A 23 -22.16 -1.23 18.34
CA THR A 23 -21.94 -0.79 19.72
C THR A 23 -21.11 0.49 19.85
N GLY A 24 -20.65 1.09 18.75
CA GLY A 24 -19.73 2.21 18.80
C GLY A 24 -19.56 2.96 17.49
N TRP A 25 -18.59 3.88 17.50
CA TRP A 25 -18.22 4.69 16.34
C TRP A 25 -16.75 4.49 16.00
N GLY A 26 -16.43 4.46 14.71
CA GLY A 26 -15.07 4.30 14.21
C GLY A 26 -14.76 2.90 13.68
N PRO A 27 -13.49 2.64 13.28
CA PRO A 27 -13.05 1.36 12.73
C PRO A 27 -13.30 0.23 13.72
N CYS A 28 -13.96 -0.84 13.28
CA CYS A 28 -14.20 -2.03 14.09
C CYS A 28 -13.21 -3.17 13.79
N GLU A 29 -12.54 -3.14 12.64
CA GLU A 29 -11.62 -4.21 12.22
C GLU A 29 -10.38 -3.64 11.50
N MET A 30 -9.25 -4.33 11.68
CA MET A 30 -8.03 -4.06 10.91
C MET A 30 -8.21 -4.60 9.48
N PRO A 31 -7.84 -3.85 8.43
CA PRO A 31 -7.94 -4.33 7.06
C PRO A 31 -7.14 -5.63 6.85
N ASP A 32 -7.74 -6.59 6.13
CA ASP A 32 -7.14 -7.92 5.88
C ASP A 32 -5.73 -7.83 5.29
N GLN A 33 -5.49 -6.82 4.44
CA GLN A 33 -4.19 -6.57 3.82
C GLN A 33 -3.04 -6.39 4.82
N PHE A 34 -3.33 -5.96 6.05
CA PHE A 34 -2.32 -5.69 7.07
C PHE A 34 -2.38 -6.66 8.25
N LYS A 35 -3.32 -7.62 8.25
CA LYS A 35 -3.61 -8.46 9.41
C LYS A 35 -2.47 -9.38 9.81
N ASP A 36 -1.73 -9.87 8.82
CA ASP A 36 -0.66 -10.85 9.01
C ASP A 36 0.73 -10.26 8.73
N MET A 37 0.85 -8.93 8.71
CA MET A 37 2.10 -8.22 8.46
C MET A 37 2.51 -7.41 9.70
N PRO A 38 3.75 -7.53 10.19
CA PRO A 38 4.21 -6.67 11.28
C PRO A 38 4.20 -5.21 10.84
N TYR A 39 3.62 -4.34 11.65
CA TYR A 39 3.57 -2.90 11.37
C TYR A 39 4.94 -2.27 11.60
N GLN A 40 5.46 -1.60 10.57
CA GLN A 40 6.65 -0.75 10.67
C GLN A 40 6.38 0.60 9.97
N PRO A 41 6.46 1.74 10.68
CA PRO A 41 6.35 3.05 10.06
C PRO A 41 7.47 3.29 9.04
N PHE A 42 7.14 3.90 7.91
CA PHE A 42 8.10 4.36 6.91
C PHE A 42 7.53 5.53 6.10
N SER A 43 8.38 6.34 5.48
CA SER A 43 7.96 7.39 4.54
C SER A 43 8.41 7.04 3.11
N LYS A 44 7.50 7.19 2.14
CA LYS A 44 7.82 6.99 0.72
C LYS A 44 8.81 8.04 0.18
N GLY A 45 8.96 9.16 0.87
CA GLY A 45 9.89 10.22 0.51
C GLY A 45 11.32 9.98 1.01
N ASP A 46 11.53 8.98 1.87
CA ASP A 46 12.85 8.71 2.43
C ASP A 46 13.80 8.22 1.34
N ARG A 47 15.00 8.80 1.29
CA ARG A 47 16.01 8.42 0.29
C ARG A 47 16.52 7.00 0.55
N LEU A 48 16.30 6.10 -0.41
CA LEU A 48 16.91 4.78 -0.44
C LEU A 48 18.33 4.91 -1.02
N GLY A 49 19.34 5.03 -0.15
CA GLY A 49 20.73 5.26 -0.59
C GLY A 49 21.82 4.63 0.26
N LYS A 50 21.47 3.71 1.17
CA LYS A 50 22.44 3.04 2.05
C LYS A 50 22.91 1.73 1.41
N ILE A 51 24.23 1.52 1.42
CA ILE A 51 24.87 0.29 0.96
C ILE A 51 25.35 -0.48 2.20
N SER A 52 25.15 -1.79 2.22
CA SER A 52 25.74 -2.68 3.22
C SER A 52 26.95 -3.38 2.61
N ASP A 53 28.13 -3.24 3.23
CA ASP A 53 29.35 -3.94 2.83
C ASP A 53 29.80 -4.89 3.96
N TRP A 54 29.96 -6.16 3.61
CA TRP A 54 30.37 -7.25 4.51
C TRP A 54 31.89 -7.36 4.65
N THR A 55 32.65 -6.74 3.74
CA THR A 55 34.12 -6.72 3.78
C THR A 55 34.68 -5.53 4.58
N GLY A 56 33.82 -4.57 4.94
CA GLY A 56 34.16 -3.40 5.74
C GLY A 56 35.03 -2.35 5.02
N ALA A 57 35.27 -2.51 3.71
CA ALA A 57 36.07 -1.59 2.91
C ALA A 57 35.31 -0.30 2.59
N ALA A 58 33.97 -0.34 2.56
CA ALA A 58 33.13 0.83 2.36
C ALA A 58 32.85 1.55 3.68
N PHE A 59 33.70 2.50 4.07
CA PHE A 59 33.33 3.52 5.07
C PHE A 59 33.22 4.93 4.47
N GLN A 60 31.96 5.38 4.43
CA GLN A 60 31.45 6.71 4.77
C GLN A 60 32.06 7.91 4.04
N ASP A 61 31.50 8.22 2.86
CA ASP A 61 31.50 9.60 2.41
C ASP A 61 30.60 10.40 3.38
N LYS A 62 31.22 11.11 4.34
CA LYS A 62 30.55 11.89 5.41
C LYS A 62 29.65 13.02 4.87
N LYS A 63 29.58 13.16 3.54
CA LYS A 63 28.80 14.16 2.82
C LYS A 63 27.28 13.96 2.89
N TYR A 64 26.80 12.80 3.37
CA TYR A 64 25.37 12.53 3.58
C TYR A 64 24.92 12.62 5.05
N ALA A 65 25.78 13.10 5.96
CA ALA A 65 25.50 13.13 7.40
C ALA A 65 24.92 14.45 7.93
N ILE A 66 24.62 15.44 7.08
CA ILE A 66 24.14 16.75 7.54
C ILE A 66 23.23 17.40 6.49
N TYR A 67 21.92 17.16 6.63
CA TYR A 67 20.79 18.09 6.83
C TYR A 67 19.49 17.32 6.56
#